data_AF-A0A7Y2K710-F1
#
_entry.id   AF-A0A7Y2K710-F1
#
_cell.length_a   1.000
_cell.length_b   1.000
_cell.length_c   1.000
_cell.angle_alpha   90.00
_cell.angle_beta   90.00
_cell.angle_gamma   90.00
#
_symmetry.space_group_name_H-M   'P 1'
#
loop_
_entity.id
_entity.type
_entity.pdbx_description
1 polymer ?
#
loop_
_entity_poly.entity_id
_entity_poly.type
_entity_poly.pdbx_seq_one_letter_code
_entity_poly.pdbx_strand_id
1 'polypeptide(L)'
;PVFGEQTHQSELCATCHTLFTPTLNNQGNIVGEIAEQTPYLEWVNSIFPTDGESCQHCHMPEIEEGVVISNRPIWLDPRSPFVKHFFVGANVFMLKILRDNGAQIGVTATTEQFDSTIARTMYLLQNQTANISAEYNWISFNELEIKVAVENLSGHKFPTGYPSRRTWINIELIDENNQPVFSSGDWDNQTGEINGLNMPYEQHHNVITEEDQVQIYQALMEDVDGNVTYTLLRGASYIKDNRLPPEGFTSTGPYYDSTRIEGLALQDPNFNGGSISEGTGIDTITYRINNLMGSNIYTANVKMLYQTTTPRFIADLFQYNTPEVNIFETYYETADKSPVLIDSLQLVVSVTGIENEFNGAIDDYKLFDAYPNPFNSSTIIGYQIPKAGLVALKIYDVVGKEVETIVNEVKQSGNYKAKFTSEDLPSGIYFYKLLVNNFTQTKKMILLK
;
A
#
# COMPACT_ATOMS: atom_id res chain seq x y z
N PRO A 1 -37.00 11.32 -29.08
CA PRO A 1 -36.14 10.30 -28.42
C PRO A 1 -36.94 9.48 -27.41
N VAL A 2 -37.14 8.20 -27.72
CA VAL A 2 -37.61 7.20 -26.73
C VAL A 2 -36.46 6.88 -25.77
N PHE A 3 -36.80 6.56 -24.54
CA PHE A 3 -35.86 6.08 -23.54
C PHE A 3 -35.27 4.75 -23.99
N GLY A 4 -33.94 4.63 -23.95
CA GLY A 4 -33.23 3.37 -24.21
C GLY A 4 -32.75 2.79 -22.89
N GLU A 5 -33.34 1.69 -22.44
CA GLU A 5 -33.00 1.03 -21.18
C GLU A 5 -31.51 0.67 -21.10
N GLN A 6 -30.89 0.34 -22.24
CA GLN A 6 -29.46 0.05 -22.36
C GLN A 6 -28.55 1.20 -21.90
N THR A 7 -29.06 2.45 -21.83
CA THR A 7 -28.26 3.59 -21.38
C THR A 7 -27.92 3.55 -19.88
N HIS A 8 -28.64 2.73 -19.12
CA HIS A 8 -28.41 2.49 -17.69
C HIS A 8 -27.68 1.17 -17.39
N GLN A 9 -27.30 0.42 -18.44
CA GLN A 9 -26.68 -0.90 -18.32
C GLN A 9 -25.16 -0.80 -18.50
N SER A 10 -24.39 -1.48 -17.64
CA SER A 10 -22.92 -1.51 -17.70
C SER A 10 -22.40 -2.04 -19.05
N GLU A 11 -23.20 -2.86 -19.74
CA GLU A 11 -22.96 -3.39 -21.09
C GLU A 11 -22.73 -2.29 -22.13
N LEU A 12 -23.28 -1.10 -21.94
CA LEU A 12 -22.99 0.04 -22.81
C LEU A 12 -21.51 0.42 -22.72
N CYS A 13 -20.96 0.47 -21.52
CA CYS A 13 -19.54 0.73 -21.27
C CYS A 13 -18.66 -0.43 -21.76
N ALA A 14 -19.16 -1.67 -21.68
CA ALA A 14 -18.43 -2.86 -22.12
C ALA A 14 -17.95 -2.79 -23.57
N THR A 15 -18.66 -2.07 -24.44
CA THR A 15 -18.30 -1.91 -25.87
C THR A 15 -16.92 -1.32 -26.11
N CYS A 16 -16.41 -0.52 -25.17
CA CYS A 16 -15.08 0.10 -25.22
C CYS A 16 -14.19 -0.32 -24.05
N HIS A 17 -14.77 -0.83 -22.95
CA HIS A 17 -14.07 -1.29 -21.74
C HIS A 17 -13.94 -2.83 -21.67
N THR A 18 -13.99 -3.48 -22.82
CA THR A 18 -13.66 -4.89 -23.05
C THR A 18 -12.86 -4.98 -24.34
N LEU A 19 -11.57 -4.70 -24.25
CA LEU A 19 -10.66 -4.64 -25.39
C LEU A 19 -9.69 -5.82 -25.36
N PHE A 20 -9.75 -6.58 -26.45
CA PHE A 20 -8.75 -7.57 -26.80
C PHE A 20 -7.96 -7.07 -28.01
N THR A 21 -6.65 -7.27 -28.01
CA THR A 21 -5.78 -6.83 -29.09
C THR A 21 -4.95 -7.98 -29.66
N PRO A 22 -4.67 -7.97 -30.97
CA PRO A 22 -3.89 -9.03 -31.60
C PRO A 22 -2.43 -8.98 -31.13
N THR A 23 -1.88 -10.15 -30.82
CA THR A 23 -0.46 -10.34 -30.51
C THR A 23 0.34 -10.49 -31.80
N LEU A 24 1.35 -9.63 -31.99
CA LEU A 24 2.28 -9.66 -33.11
C LEU A 24 3.61 -10.28 -32.71
N ASN A 25 4.08 -11.25 -33.50
CA ASN A 25 5.41 -11.84 -33.34
C ASN A 25 6.53 -10.95 -33.92
N ASN A 26 7.79 -11.41 -33.86
CA ASN A 26 8.97 -10.69 -34.36
C ASN A 26 8.94 -10.35 -35.86
N GLN A 27 8.10 -11.03 -36.63
CA GLN A 27 7.92 -10.78 -38.05
C GLN A 27 6.68 -9.91 -38.34
N GLY A 28 5.99 -9.42 -37.31
CA GLY A 28 4.76 -8.63 -37.44
C GLY A 28 3.53 -9.45 -37.82
N ASN A 29 3.58 -10.79 -37.70
CA ASN A 29 2.43 -11.64 -37.95
C ASN A 29 1.57 -11.76 -36.69
N ILE A 30 0.24 -11.77 -36.87
CA ILE A 30 -0.71 -12.06 -35.80
C ILE A 30 -0.59 -13.54 -35.42
N VAL A 31 -0.29 -13.81 -34.16
CA VAL A 31 -0.12 -15.18 -33.63
C VAL A 31 -1.03 -15.50 -32.44
N GLY A 32 -1.77 -14.51 -31.94
CA GLY A 32 -2.66 -14.66 -30.80
C GLY A 32 -3.43 -13.38 -30.53
N GLU A 33 -4.05 -13.34 -29.36
CA GLU A 33 -4.80 -12.19 -28.85
C GLU A 33 -4.60 -12.13 -27.33
N ILE A 34 -4.56 -10.91 -26.78
CA ILE A 34 -4.42 -10.65 -25.35
C ILE A 34 -5.60 -9.79 -24.85
N ALA A 35 -6.06 -10.06 -23.63
CA ALA A 35 -6.98 -9.20 -22.89
C ALA A 35 -6.24 -7.93 -22.43
N GLU A 36 -6.20 -6.89 -23.29
CA GLU A 36 -5.44 -5.67 -23.01
C GLU A 36 -6.13 -4.78 -21.97
N GLN A 37 -7.44 -4.55 -22.11
CA GLN A 37 -8.20 -3.68 -21.20
C GLN A 37 -9.59 -4.26 -20.95
N THR A 38 -9.77 -4.91 -19.81
CA THR A 38 -11.02 -5.58 -19.47
C THR A 38 -11.72 -5.07 -18.19
N PRO A 39 -11.81 -3.76 -17.90
CA PRO A 39 -12.51 -3.25 -16.72
C PRO A 39 -13.93 -3.82 -16.54
N TYR A 40 -14.68 -3.96 -17.65
CA TYR A 40 -16.03 -4.50 -17.58
C TYR A 40 -16.03 -5.98 -17.16
N LEU A 41 -15.13 -6.81 -17.69
CA LEU A 41 -15.07 -8.22 -17.30
C LEU A 41 -14.57 -8.38 -15.85
N GLU A 42 -13.64 -7.53 -15.42
CA GLU A 42 -13.22 -7.47 -14.02
C GLU A 42 -14.42 -7.14 -13.10
N TRP A 43 -15.31 -6.24 -13.55
CA TRP A 43 -16.56 -5.91 -12.87
C TRP A 43 -17.59 -7.02 -12.87
N VAL A 44 -17.81 -7.70 -13.99
CA VAL A 44 -18.70 -8.87 -14.01
C VAL A 44 -18.21 -9.97 -13.08
N ASN A 45 -16.90 -10.06 -12.86
CA ASN A 45 -16.30 -11.04 -11.96
C ASN A 45 -16.39 -10.65 -10.48
N SER A 46 -16.94 -9.49 -10.12
CA SER A 46 -17.04 -8.97 -8.75
C SER A 46 -18.43 -9.16 -8.13
N ILE A 47 -18.63 -8.69 -6.89
CA ILE A 47 -19.96 -8.64 -6.26
C ILE A 47 -20.86 -7.51 -6.79
N PHE A 48 -20.28 -6.45 -7.37
CA PHE A 48 -20.98 -5.22 -7.76
C PHE A 48 -22.17 -5.42 -8.71
N PRO A 49 -22.11 -6.28 -9.74
CA PRO A 49 -23.29 -6.60 -10.55
C PRO A 49 -24.45 -7.18 -9.74
N THR A 50 -24.14 -7.99 -8.73
CA THR A 50 -25.14 -8.64 -7.86
C THR A 50 -25.78 -7.63 -6.91
N ASP A 51 -25.00 -6.64 -6.47
CA ASP A 51 -25.48 -5.53 -5.62
C ASP A 51 -26.23 -4.45 -6.42
N GLY A 52 -26.29 -4.58 -7.75
CA GLY A 52 -26.95 -3.60 -8.63
C GLY A 52 -26.11 -2.35 -8.91
N GLU A 53 -24.82 -2.40 -8.59
CA GLU A 53 -23.87 -1.30 -8.76
C GLU A 53 -23.34 -1.26 -10.20
N SER A 54 -23.96 -0.43 -11.04
CA SER A 54 -23.58 -0.25 -12.44
C SER A 54 -22.37 0.67 -12.63
N CYS A 55 -21.69 0.56 -13.79
CA CYS A 55 -20.62 1.50 -14.17
C CYS A 55 -21.10 2.97 -14.13
N GLN A 56 -22.34 3.20 -14.57
CA GLN A 56 -22.95 4.52 -14.57
C GLN A 56 -23.16 5.06 -13.16
N HIS A 57 -23.56 4.22 -12.20
CA HIS A 57 -23.79 4.67 -10.83
C HIS A 57 -22.52 5.26 -10.22
N CYS A 58 -21.35 4.62 -10.43
CA CYS A 58 -20.08 5.14 -9.92
C CYS A 58 -19.51 6.30 -10.75
N HIS A 59 -19.61 6.24 -12.09
CA HIS A 59 -18.91 7.19 -12.98
C HIS A 59 -19.76 8.35 -13.52
N MET A 60 -21.08 8.30 -13.33
CA MET A 60 -22.03 9.32 -13.80
C MET A 60 -22.89 9.82 -12.63
N PRO A 61 -22.41 10.79 -11.84
CA PRO A 61 -23.08 11.19 -10.63
C PRO A 61 -24.48 11.75 -10.93
N GLU A 62 -25.46 11.22 -10.21
CA GLU A 62 -26.85 11.61 -10.30
C GLU A 62 -27.09 12.97 -9.64
N ILE A 63 -28.01 13.75 -10.20
CA ILE A 63 -28.60 14.91 -9.55
C ILE A 63 -30.12 14.74 -9.48
N GLU A 64 -30.68 15.09 -8.32
CA GLU A 64 -32.13 15.04 -8.09
C GLU A 64 -32.86 16.16 -8.85
N GLU A 65 -32.17 17.28 -9.10
CA GLU A 65 -32.70 18.42 -9.82
C GLU A 65 -33.10 18.04 -11.25
N GLY A 66 -34.34 18.34 -11.60
CA GLY A 66 -34.83 18.09 -12.95
C GLY A 66 -34.13 18.97 -13.99
N VAL A 67 -33.68 18.37 -15.10
CA VAL A 67 -32.99 19.08 -16.20
C VAL A 67 -33.88 19.15 -17.44
N VAL A 68 -34.06 20.35 -17.98
CA VAL A 68 -34.72 20.55 -19.29
C VAL A 68 -33.73 20.20 -20.39
N ILE A 69 -33.86 19.00 -20.95
CA ILE A 69 -32.89 18.42 -21.91
C ILE A 69 -32.99 18.98 -23.33
N SER A 70 -33.98 19.82 -23.63
CA SER A 70 -34.15 20.46 -24.93
C SER A 70 -34.88 21.78 -24.78
N ASN A 71 -34.44 22.79 -25.53
CA ASN A 71 -35.12 24.09 -25.61
C ASN A 71 -36.41 24.02 -26.47
N ARG A 72 -36.71 22.87 -27.08
CA ARG A 72 -37.91 22.64 -27.89
C ARG A 72 -38.52 21.25 -27.62
N PRO A 73 -39.85 21.17 -27.44
CA PRO A 73 -40.76 22.30 -27.26
C PRO A 73 -40.50 23.06 -25.95
N ILE A 74 -40.88 24.34 -25.89
CA ILE A 74 -40.60 25.22 -24.75
C ILE A 74 -41.33 24.83 -23.45
N TRP A 75 -42.28 23.90 -23.56
CA TRP A 75 -43.09 23.35 -22.46
C TRP A 75 -42.62 21.95 -22.03
N LEU A 76 -41.36 21.59 -22.31
CA LEU A 76 -40.79 20.33 -21.82
C LEU A 76 -40.62 20.40 -20.31
N ASP A 77 -41.23 19.44 -19.62
CA ASP A 77 -40.96 19.23 -18.19
C ASP A 77 -39.50 18.79 -17.99
N PRO A 78 -38.84 19.27 -16.92
CA PRO A 78 -37.51 18.79 -16.55
C PRO A 78 -37.52 17.28 -16.28
N ARG A 79 -36.45 16.58 -16.70
CA ARG A 79 -36.27 15.14 -16.43
C ARG A 79 -35.46 14.95 -15.16
N SER A 80 -35.95 14.07 -14.27
CA SER A 80 -35.26 13.64 -13.06
C SER A 80 -35.44 12.11 -12.89
N PRO A 81 -34.44 11.39 -12.39
CA PRO A 81 -33.09 11.90 -12.11
C PRO A 81 -32.29 12.22 -13.38
N PHE A 82 -31.28 13.09 -13.27
CA PHE A 82 -30.36 13.39 -14.36
C PHE A 82 -28.93 12.99 -14.00
N VAL A 83 -28.23 12.34 -14.91
CA VAL A 83 -26.86 11.86 -14.68
C VAL A 83 -25.83 12.76 -15.36
N LYS A 84 -24.86 13.23 -14.58
CA LYS A 84 -23.79 14.09 -15.10
C LYS A 84 -22.79 13.26 -15.89
N HIS A 85 -22.43 13.76 -17.07
CA HIS A 85 -21.45 13.13 -17.97
C HIS A 85 -20.03 13.58 -17.62
N PHE A 86 -19.63 13.42 -16.36
CA PHE A 86 -18.29 13.82 -15.90
C PHE A 86 -17.21 12.80 -16.25
N PHE A 87 -17.55 11.50 -16.28
CA PHE A 87 -16.67 10.39 -16.68
C PHE A 87 -15.23 10.53 -16.19
N VAL A 88 -15.06 10.49 -14.87
CA VAL A 88 -13.73 10.55 -14.27
C VAL A 88 -13.12 9.16 -14.15
N GLY A 89 -11.82 9.09 -14.43
CA GLY A 89 -10.96 7.96 -14.17
C GLY A 89 -9.58 8.43 -13.71
N ALA A 90 -8.67 7.50 -13.42
CA ALA A 90 -7.39 7.77 -12.75
C ALA A 90 -6.31 8.37 -13.67
N ASN A 91 -6.56 9.48 -14.40
CA ASN A 91 -5.56 10.05 -15.32
C ASN A 91 -5.31 11.55 -15.13
N VAL A 92 -4.89 11.91 -13.91
CA VAL A 92 -4.47 13.29 -13.59
C VAL A 92 -3.29 13.73 -14.44
N PHE A 93 -2.36 12.82 -14.71
CA PHE A 93 -1.12 13.12 -15.43
C PHE A 93 -1.38 13.64 -16.85
N MET A 94 -2.17 12.91 -17.66
CA MET A 94 -2.48 13.35 -19.01
C MET A 94 -3.38 14.57 -19.03
N LEU A 95 -4.29 14.71 -18.06
CA LEU A 95 -5.12 15.92 -17.95
C LEU A 95 -4.25 17.18 -17.72
N LYS A 96 -3.22 17.09 -16.87
CA LYS A 96 -2.24 18.17 -16.69
C LYS A 96 -1.46 18.46 -17.98
N ILE A 97 -0.94 17.43 -18.65
CA ILE A 97 -0.23 17.59 -19.93
C ILE A 97 -1.10 18.29 -20.97
N LEU A 98 -2.36 17.85 -21.13
CA LEU A 98 -3.30 18.43 -22.08
C LEU A 98 -3.72 19.85 -21.70
N ARG A 99 -3.87 20.16 -20.41
CA ARG A 99 -4.14 21.52 -19.94
C ARG A 99 -2.99 22.47 -20.28
N ASP A 100 -1.75 22.01 -20.07
CA ASP A 100 -0.56 22.86 -20.17
C ASP A 100 -0.06 22.99 -21.61
N ASN A 101 -0.30 22.00 -22.47
CA ASN A 101 0.24 21.93 -23.84
C ASN A 101 -0.82 21.78 -24.94
N GLY A 102 -2.09 21.55 -24.59
CA GLY A 102 -3.13 21.13 -25.52
C GLY A 102 -3.42 22.10 -26.66
N ALA A 103 -3.15 23.40 -26.49
CA ALA A 103 -3.31 24.40 -27.53
C ALA A 103 -2.52 24.07 -28.80
N GLN A 104 -1.33 23.44 -28.66
CA GLN A 104 -0.46 23.07 -29.78
C GLN A 104 -1.03 21.92 -30.62
N ILE A 105 -1.92 21.11 -30.03
CA ILE A 105 -2.54 19.92 -30.65
C ILE A 105 -4.06 20.09 -30.84
N GLY A 106 -4.57 21.33 -30.75
CA GLY A 106 -5.96 21.66 -31.06
C GLY A 106 -6.97 21.31 -29.97
N VAL A 107 -6.56 21.15 -28.72
CA VAL A 107 -7.48 21.01 -27.58
C VAL A 107 -8.27 22.30 -27.39
N THR A 108 -9.60 22.18 -27.35
CA THR A 108 -10.53 23.31 -27.21
C THR A 108 -11.01 23.57 -25.79
N ALA A 109 -10.73 22.66 -24.86
CA ALA A 109 -11.07 22.81 -23.45
C ALA A 109 -10.21 23.90 -22.78
N THR A 110 -10.87 24.70 -21.95
CA THR A 110 -10.23 25.76 -21.16
C THR A 110 -9.46 25.18 -19.97
N THR A 111 -8.53 25.97 -19.42
CA THR A 111 -7.79 25.62 -18.20
C THR A 111 -8.76 25.32 -17.04
N GLU A 112 -9.81 26.11 -16.88
CA GLU A 112 -10.82 25.93 -15.82
C GLU A 112 -11.59 24.61 -15.98
N GLN A 113 -11.87 24.20 -17.21
CA GLN A 113 -12.52 22.90 -17.48
C GLN A 113 -11.61 21.73 -17.15
N PHE A 114 -10.31 21.83 -17.46
CA PHE A 114 -9.32 20.84 -17.06
C PHE A 114 -9.18 20.78 -15.54
N ASP A 115 -9.00 21.92 -14.87
CA ASP A 115 -8.83 21.98 -13.42
C ASP A 115 -10.06 21.39 -12.70
N SER A 116 -11.26 21.65 -13.22
CA SER A 116 -12.50 21.06 -12.71
C SER A 116 -12.51 19.53 -12.83
N THR A 117 -12.06 18.97 -13.95
CA THR A 117 -11.97 17.52 -14.15
C THR A 117 -10.85 16.90 -13.32
N ILE A 118 -9.69 17.56 -13.23
CA ILE A 118 -8.57 17.14 -12.38
C ILE A 118 -9.03 17.06 -10.92
N ALA A 119 -9.75 18.07 -10.42
CA ALA A 119 -10.27 18.07 -9.05
C ALA A 119 -11.24 16.89 -8.80
N ARG A 120 -12.12 16.58 -9.74
CA ARG A 120 -13.02 15.41 -9.63
C ARG A 120 -12.25 14.08 -9.69
N THR A 121 -11.24 13.98 -10.55
CA THR A 121 -10.37 12.79 -10.62
C THR A 121 -9.60 12.59 -9.32
N MET A 122 -9.04 13.66 -8.75
CA MET A 122 -8.35 13.60 -7.46
C MET A 122 -9.31 13.16 -6.36
N TYR A 123 -10.53 13.69 -6.33
CA TYR A 123 -11.55 13.27 -5.36
C TYR A 123 -11.89 11.78 -5.48
N LEU A 124 -12.14 11.27 -6.69
CA LEU A 124 -12.37 9.85 -6.95
C LEU A 124 -11.21 8.99 -6.42
N LEU A 125 -9.98 9.36 -6.79
CA LEU A 125 -8.76 8.66 -6.38
C LEU A 125 -8.59 8.63 -4.85
N GLN A 126 -8.89 9.74 -4.18
CA GLN A 126 -8.61 9.92 -2.75
C GLN A 126 -9.73 9.46 -1.80
N ASN A 127 -10.94 9.23 -2.31
CA ASN A 127 -12.10 8.99 -1.45
C ASN A 127 -12.93 7.78 -1.88
N GLN A 128 -12.72 7.22 -3.08
CA GLN A 128 -13.61 6.22 -3.68
C GLN A 128 -12.87 5.07 -4.37
N THR A 129 -11.55 5.01 -4.26
CA THR A 129 -10.74 4.06 -5.05
C THR A 129 -10.18 2.93 -4.20
N ALA A 130 -9.45 3.25 -3.13
CA ALA A 130 -8.86 2.27 -2.23
C ALA A 130 -8.58 2.90 -0.87
N ASN A 131 -8.56 2.08 0.17
CA ASN A 131 -8.17 2.47 1.52
C ASN A 131 -6.96 1.64 1.98
N ILE A 132 -6.18 2.22 2.88
CA ILE A 132 -5.18 1.48 3.64
C ILE A 132 -5.53 1.43 5.12
N SER A 133 -5.21 0.31 5.75
CA SER A 133 -5.18 0.18 7.20
C SER A 133 -3.89 -0.50 7.62
N ALA A 134 -3.48 -0.29 8.86
CA ALA A 134 -2.26 -0.88 9.35
C ALA A 134 -2.34 -1.22 10.84
N GLU A 135 -1.63 -2.29 11.19
CA GLU A 135 -1.37 -2.69 12.56
C GLU A 135 0.11 -3.03 12.70
N TYR A 136 0.63 -2.97 13.92
CA TYR A 136 2.01 -3.34 14.18
C TYR A 136 2.09 -4.30 15.36
N ASN A 137 3.13 -5.13 15.32
CA ASN A 137 3.49 -6.02 16.40
C ASN A 137 5.02 -6.09 16.50
N TRP A 138 5.54 -6.05 17.72
CA TRP A 138 6.96 -6.29 17.95
C TRP A 138 7.22 -7.80 18.01
N ILE A 139 8.08 -8.30 17.12
CA ILE A 139 8.55 -9.70 17.14
C ILE A 139 9.66 -9.83 18.20
N SER A 140 10.57 -8.86 18.22
CA SER A 140 11.63 -8.70 19.22
C SER A 140 11.79 -7.22 19.59
N PHE A 141 12.72 -6.84 20.47
CA PHE A 141 12.92 -5.42 20.84
C PHE A 141 13.49 -4.54 19.71
N ASN A 142 14.11 -5.17 18.70
CA ASN A 142 14.71 -4.50 17.55
C ASN A 142 14.14 -5.00 16.21
N GLU A 143 13.06 -5.77 16.26
CA GLU A 143 12.37 -6.32 15.09
C GLU A 143 10.89 -6.00 15.18
N LEU A 144 10.46 -5.07 14.33
CA LEU A 144 9.09 -4.60 14.21
C LEU A 144 8.43 -5.23 13.00
N GLU A 145 7.22 -5.74 13.18
CA GLU A 145 6.32 -6.12 12.10
C GLU A 145 5.25 -5.04 11.95
N ILE A 146 5.10 -4.47 10.76
CA ILE A 146 3.95 -3.61 10.39
C ILE A 146 3.21 -4.33 9.28
N LYS A 147 1.94 -4.65 9.51
CA LYS A 147 1.05 -5.19 8.49
C LYS A 147 0.23 -4.06 7.91
N VAL A 148 0.31 -3.88 6.59
CA VAL A 148 -0.45 -2.88 5.85
C VAL A 148 -1.46 -3.62 4.98
N ALA A 149 -2.74 -3.48 5.29
CA ALA A 149 -3.81 -3.99 4.46
C ALA A 149 -4.27 -2.91 3.47
N VAL A 150 -4.47 -3.31 2.22
CA VAL A 150 -4.96 -2.47 1.12
C VAL A 150 -6.29 -3.04 0.66
N GLU A 151 -7.33 -2.23 0.68
CA GLU A 151 -8.69 -2.59 0.26
C GLU A 151 -9.05 -1.86 -1.02
N ASN A 152 -9.51 -2.59 -2.03
CA ASN A 152 -10.04 -2.00 -3.26
C ASN A 152 -11.55 -1.72 -3.11
N LEU A 153 -11.93 -0.46 -3.29
CA LEU A 153 -13.32 -0.01 -3.21
C LEU A 153 -14.00 0.05 -4.58
N SER A 154 -13.23 -0.09 -5.67
CA SER A 154 -13.76 -0.07 -7.02
C SER A 154 -14.32 -1.44 -7.40
N GLY A 155 -15.32 -1.45 -8.27
CA GLY A 155 -15.92 -2.70 -8.78
C GLY A 155 -15.10 -3.42 -9.84
N HIS A 156 -13.82 -3.10 -10.04
CA HIS A 156 -12.92 -3.73 -11.01
C HIS A 156 -11.51 -3.80 -10.40
N LYS A 157 -10.50 -4.35 -11.09
CA LYS A 157 -9.15 -4.35 -10.50
C LYS A 157 -8.64 -2.92 -10.30
N PHE A 158 -7.82 -2.69 -9.29
CA PHE A 158 -7.14 -1.41 -9.11
C PHE A 158 -5.61 -1.57 -9.30
N PRO A 159 -5.00 -0.85 -10.26
CA PRO A 159 -5.61 0.01 -11.28
C PRO A 159 -6.10 -0.73 -12.54
N THR A 160 -7.34 -0.48 -12.99
CA THR A 160 -7.89 -1.11 -14.21
C THR A 160 -7.49 -0.40 -15.51
N GLY A 161 -7.80 -1.03 -16.64
CA GLY A 161 -7.69 -0.46 -17.99
C GLY A 161 -6.28 -0.55 -18.54
N TYR A 162 -5.80 0.55 -19.13
CA TYR A 162 -4.50 0.60 -19.82
C TYR A 162 -3.33 0.11 -18.93
N PRO A 163 -2.51 -0.86 -19.38
CA PRO A 163 -1.55 -1.59 -18.54
C PRO A 163 -0.31 -0.78 -18.12
N SER A 164 -0.22 0.52 -18.45
CA SER A 164 0.85 1.39 -17.95
C SER A 164 0.68 1.84 -16.51
N ARG A 165 -0.50 1.60 -15.93
CA ARG A 165 -0.89 2.11 -14.61
C ARG A 165 -0.31 1.23 -13.52
N ARG A 166 0.13 1.85 -12.44
CA ARG A 166 0.54 1.15 -11.22
C ARG A 166 0.12 1.90 -9.97
N THR A 167 -0.03 1.16 -8.88
CA THR A 167 -0.12 1.72 -7.52
C THR A 167 0.83 0.94 -6.60
N TRP A 168 1.34 1.58 -5.56
CA TRP A 168 2.28 0.95 -4.64
C TRP A 168 2.15 1.53 -3.23
N ILE A 169 2.71 0.80 -2.27
CA ILE A 169 2.79 1.23 -0.87
C ILE A 169 4.15 1.89 -0.66
N ASN A 170 4.13 3.10 -0.11
CA ASN A 170 5.30 3.76 0.46
C ASN A 170 5.17 3.74 1.98
N ILE A 171 6.22 3.32 2.66
CA ILE A 171 6.30 3.35 4.12
C ILE A 171 7.61 4.01 4.55
N GLU A 172 7.50 4.94 5.48
CA GLU A 172 8.63 5.58 6.13
C GLU A 172 8.48 5.41 7.64
N LEU A 173 9.49 4.83 8.29
CA LEU A 173 9.59 4.74 9.73
C LEU A 173 10.62 5.77 10.21
N ILE A 174 10.21 6.68 11.10
CA ILE A 174 11.08 7.68 11.72
C ILE A 174 11.15 7.49 13.23
N ASP A 175 12.28 7.84 13.82
CA ASP A 175 12.47 7.85 15.28
C ASP A 175 11.85 9.08 15.96
N GLU A 176 11.93 9.16 17.29
CA GLU A 176 11.49 10.29 18.11
C GLU A 176 12.17 11.64 17.79
N ASN A 177 13.30 11.63 17.06
CA ASN A 177 14.03 12.81 16.60
C ASN A 177 13.74 13.14 15.13
N ASN A 178 12.72 12.51 14.53
CA ASN A 178 12.38 12.58 13.11
C ASN A 178 13.52 12.15 12.17
N GLN A 179 14.39 11.23 12.60
CA GLN A 179 15.38 10.61 11.72
C GLN A 179 14.78 9.36 11.07
N PRO A 180 14.89 9.19 9.74
CA PRO A 180 14.42 7.98 9.06
C PRO A 180 15.29 6.78 9.48
N VAL A 181 14.62 5.68 9.83
CA VAL A 181 15.24 4.41 10.22
C VAL A 181 14.91 3.27 9.26
N PHE A 182 13.86 3.43 8.46
CA PHE A 182 13.49 2.53 7.37
C PHE A 182 12.64 3.30 6.35
N SER A 183 12.90 3.12 5.06
CA SER A 183 12.00 3.61 4.00
C SER A 183 11.89 2.62 2.85
N SER A 184 10.67 2.38 2.36
CA SER A 184 10.42 1.57 1.16
C SER A 184 9.39 2.25 0.27
N GLY A 185 9.57 2.14 -1.05
CA GLY A 185 8.66 2.71 -2.04
C GLY A 185 8.82 4.21 -2.28
N ASP A 186 9.95 4.80 -1.88
CA ASP A 186 10.31 6.16 -2.28
C ASP A 186 10.44 6.28 -3.80
N TRP A 187 10.23 7.48 -4.33
CA TRP A 187 10.35 7.75 -5.77
C TRP A 187 11.27 8.93 -6.04
N ASP A 188 11.89 8.92 -7.22
CA ASP A 188 12.67 10.03 -7.72
C ASP A 188 11.76 11.01 -8.48
N ASN A 189 11.73 12.26 -8.01
CA ASN A 189 10.83 13.28 -8.59
C ASN A 189 11.26 13.73 -10.00
N GLN A 190 12.51 13.50 -10.41
CA GLN A 190 12.98 13.92 -11.74
C GLN A 190 12.57 12.93 -12.82
N THR A 191 12.74 11.64 -12.55
CA THR A 191 12.45 10.52 -13.45
C THR A 191 11.03 10.01 -13.29
N GLY A 192 10.42 10.17 -12.11
CA GLY A 192 9.15 9.55 -11.73
C GLY A 192 9.25 8.04 -11.44
N GLU A 193 10.46 7.49 -11.32
CA GLU A 193 10.66 6.06 -11.04
C GLU A 193 10.71 5.78 -9.53
N ILE A 194 10.28 4.59 -9.14
CA ILE A 194 10.39 4.11 -7.76
C ILE A 194 11.86 3.68 -7.52
N ASN A 195 12.40 3.99 -6.36
CA ASN A 195 13.75 3.63 -5.98
C ASN A 195 13.85 2.11 -5.71
N GLY A 196 14.94 1.47 -6.13
CA GLY A 196 15.27 0.09 -5.73
C GLY A 196 14.65 -1.04 -6.57
N LEU A 197 13.92 -0.76 -7.66
CA LEU A 197 13.23 -1.80 -8.43
C LEU A 197 14.14 -2.89 -9.00
N ASN A 198 13.71 -4.13 -8.85
CA ASN A 198 14.32 -5.30 -9.46
C ASN A 198 14.23 -5.28 -11.00
N MET A 199 15.17 -6.00 -11.61
CA MET A 199 15.22 -6.28 -13.04
C MET A 199 14.83 -7.74 -13.33
N PRO A 200 14.07 -8.02 -14.39
CA PRO A 200 13.48 -7.07 -15.35
C PRO A 200 12.24 -6.33 -14.82
N TYR A 201 11.69 -6.74 -13.67
CA TYR A 201 10.57 -6.07 -13.00
C TYR A 201 10.48 -6.45 -11.51
N GLU A 202 9.74 -5.65 -10.75
CA GLU A 202 9.48 -5.90 -9.33
C GLU A 202 8.43 -6.99 -9.14
N GLN A 203 8.76 -7.99 -8.31
CA GLN A 203 7.85 -9.10 -8.01
C GLN A 203 6.72 -8.64 -7.06
N HIS A 204 5.74 -9.52 -6.83
CA HIS A 204 4.78 -9.33 -5.74
C HIS A 204 5.44 -9.79 -4.43
N HIS A 205 5.31 -9.01 -3.37
CA HIS A 205 5.85 -9.28 -2.04
C HIS A 205 4.71 -9.46 -1.05
N ASN A 206 4.70 -10.59 -0.35
CA ASN A 206 3.91 -10.77 0.87
C ASN A 206 4.65 -10.16 2.09
N VAL A 207 5.97 -10.33 2.12
CA VAL A 207 6.84 -9.86 3.20
C VAL A 207 7.95 -9.00 2.62
N ILE A 208 8.13 -7.81 3.18
CA ILE A 208 9.21 -6.86 2.84
C ILE A 208 10.16 -6.77 4.04
N THR A 209 11.44 -7.04 3.80
CA THR A 209 12.50 -6.98 4.82
C THR A 209 13.58 -5.95 4.52
N GLU A 210 13.67 -5.49 3.28
CA GLU A 210 14.70 -4.55 2.80
C GLU A 210 14.06 -3.32 2.14
N GLU A 211 14.77 -2.19 2.17
CA GLU A 211 14.28 -0.89 1.66
C GLU A 211 14.05 -0.86 0.14
N ASP A 212 14.77 -1.70 -0.61
CA ASP A 212 14.66 -1.80 -2.07
C ASP A 212 13.54 -2.74 -2.53
N GLN A 213 12.89 -3.45 -1.62
CA GLN A 213 11.70 -4.26 -1.91
C GLN A 213 10.45 -3.38 -1.79
N VAL A 214 9.64 -3.34 -2.86
CA VAL A 214 8.45 -2.50 -2.92
C VAL A 214 7.24 -3.29 -3.41
N GLN A 215 6.13 -3.28 -2.66
CA GLN A 215 4.89 -3.86 -3.16
C GLN A 215 4.24 -2.95 -4.20
N ILE A 216 4.24 -3.40 -5.45
CA ILE A 216 3.65 -2.69 -6.59
C ILE A 216 2.55 -3.54 -7.22
N TYR A 217 1.34 -2.99 -7.27
CA TYR A 217 0.17 -3.53 -7.96
C TYR A 217 0.14 -3.01 -9.40
N GLN A 218 0.42 -3.89 -10.36
CA GLN A 218 0.49 -3.56 -11.78
C GLN A 218 0.31 -4.80 -12.66
N ALA A 219 -0.05 -4.58 -13.92
CA ALA A 219 0.02 -5.60 -14.96
C ALA A 219 1.31 -5.42 -15.77
N LEU A 220 1.98 -6.52 -16.08
CA LEU A 220 3.16 -6.55 -16.95
C LEU A 220 2.98 -7.63 -18.01
N MET A 221 3.06 -7.20 -19.26
CA MET A 221 2.96 -8.09 -20.41
C MET A 221 4.32 -8.71 -20.70
N GLU A 222 4.29 -9.94 -21.19
CA GLU A 222 5.40 -10.57 -21.89
C GLU A 222 5.07 -10.74 -23.38
N ASP A 223 6.10 -10.73 -24.21
CA ASP A 223 5.98 -11.03 -25.62
C ASP A 223 6.05 -12.54 -25.91
N VAL A 224 5.95 -12.90 -27.19
CA VAL A 224 5.95 -14.29 -27.66
C VAL A 224 7.23 -15.07 -27.33
N ASP A 225 8.31 -14.36 -26.95
CA ASP A 225 9.60 -14.94 -26.57
C ASP A 225 9.76 -14.99 -25.02
N GLY A 226 8.76 -14.56 -24.26
CA GLY A 226 8.77 -14.51 -22.79
C GLY A 226 9.53 -13.32 -22.21
N ASN A 227 9.79 -12.27 -23.00
CA ASN A 227 10.44 -11.06 -22.52
C ASN A 227 9.38 -10.03 -22.11
N VAL A 228 9.65 -9.27 -21.03
CA VAL A 228 8.80 -8.13 -20.66
C VAL A 228 8.69 -7.15 -21.82
N THR A 229 7.46 -6.75 -22.15
CA THR A 229 7.18 -5.77 -23.20
C THR A 229 6.26 -4.67 -22.68
N TYR A 230 6.53 -3.44 -23.11
CA TYR A 230 5.67 -2.28 -22.90
C TYR A 230 4.93 -1.87 -24.20
N THR A 231 5.29 -2.49 -25.32
CA THR A 231 4.58 -2.33 -26.58
C THR A 231 3.32 -3.21 -26.56
N LEU A 232 2.14 -2.60 -26.67
CA LEU A 232 0.84 -3.28 -26.53
C LEU A 232 0.65 -4.43 -27.53
N LEU A 233 0.88 -4.17 -28.82
CA LEU A 233 0.73 -5.17 -29.89
C LEU A 233 1.75 -6.32 -29.80
N ARG A 234 2.75 -6.21 -28.91
CA ARG A 234 3.71 -7.28 -28.64
C ARG A 234 3.27 -8.18 -27.49
N GLY A 235 2.30 -7.75 -26.67
CA GLY A 235 1.80 -8.52 -25.54
C GLY A 235 1.17 -9.84 -25.99
N ALA A 236 1.67 -10.94 -25.46
CA ALA A 236 1.19 -12.30 -25.70
C ALA A 236 0.46 -12.88 -24.47
N SER A 237 0.95 -12.55 -23.28
CA SER A 237 0.40 -12.94 -21.98
C SER A 237 0.84 -11.94 -20.91
N TYR A 238 0.32 -12.09 -19.68
CA TYR A 238 0.83 -11.35 -18.53
C TYR A 238 1.78 -12.24 -17.73
N ILE A 239 3.04 -11.81 -17.59
CA ILE A 239 4.01 -12.46 -16.69
C ILE A 239 3.72 -12.14 -15.21
N LYS A 240 3.03 -11.02 -14.98
CA LYS A 240 2.55 -10.56 -13.68
C LYS A 240 1.27 -9.76 -13.88
N ASP A 241 0.22 -10.09 -13.13
CA ASP A 241 -0.95 -9.25 -12.96
C ASP A 241 -1.42 -9.43 -11.52
N ASN A 242 -0.83 -8.63 -10.64
CA ASN A 242 -1.18 -8.55 -9.23
C ASN A 242 -1.99 -7.29 -8.93
N ARG A 243 -2.66 -6.68 -9.93
CA ARG A 243 -3.56 -5.55 -9.66
C ARG A 243 -4.64 -6.00 -8.68
N LEU A 244 -4.96 -5.15 -7.70
CA LEU A 244 -5.81 -5.53 -6.57
C LEU A 244 -7.24 -5.82 -7.06
N PRO A 245 -7.78 -7.04 -6.93
CA PRO A 245 -9.14 -7.36 -7.38
C PRO A 245 -10.22 -6.64 -6.56
N PRO A 246 -11.44 -6.50 -7.06
CA PRO A 246 -12.58 -6.00 -6.30
C PRO A 246 -13.14 -7.06 -5.34
N GLU A 247 -13.95 -6.65 -4.37
CA GLU A 247 -14.71 -7.59 -3.53
C GLU A 247 -15.57 -8.54 -4.39
N GLY A 248 -15.63 -9.81 -3.98
CA GLY A 248 -16.34 -10.87 -4.69
C GLY A 248 -15.58 -11.45 -5.91
N PHE A 249 -14.39 -10.95 -6.24
CA PHE A 249 -13.59 -11.48 -7.34
C PHE A 249 -13.02 -12.86 -7.03
N THR A 250 -13.42 -13.89 -7.78
CA THR A 250 -12.93 -15.27 -7.56
C THR A 250 -12.38 -15.94 -8.81
N SER A 251 -11.53 -16.94 -8.58
CA SER A 251 -10.96 -17.86 -9.58
C SER A 251 -11.99 -18.74 -10.29
N THR A 252 -13.22 -18.81 -9.77
CA THR A 252 -14.32 -19.56 -10.37
C THR A 252 -15.36 -18.68 -11.06
N GLY A 253 -15.15 -17.36 -11.06
CA GLY A 253 -16.08 -16.43 -11.69
C GLY A 253 -16.04 -16.47 -13.23
N PRO A 254 -17.06 -15.89 -13.89
CA PRO A 254 -17.41 -16.17 -15.29
C PRO A 254 -16.37 -15.75 -16.33
N TYR A 255 -15.50 -14.78 -16.00
CA TYR A 255 -14.48 -14.24 -16.91
C TYR A 255 -13.09 -14.24 -16.28
N TYR A 256 -12.86 -15.13 -15.31
CA TYR A 256 -11.54 -15.25 -14.68
C TYR A 256 -10.45 -15.52 -15.70
N ASP A 257 -10.74 -16.27 -16.77
CA ASP A 257 -9.77 -16.60 -17.81
C ASP A 257 -9.15 -15.39 -18.51
N SER A 258 -9.91 -14.29 -18.61
CA SER A 258 -9.55 -13.03 -19.25
C SER A 258 -9.13 -11.96 -18.24
N THR A 259 -9.21 -12.26 -16.94
CA THR A 259 -8.96 -11.31 -15.84
C THR A 259 -8.07 -11.91 -14.75
N ARG A 260 -7.31 -12.96 -15.08
CA ARG A 260 -6.55 -13.78 -14.12
C ARG A 260 -5.65 -12.96 -13.23
N ILE A 261 -5.44 -13.46 -12.02
CA ILE A 261 -4.31 -13.03 -11.19
C ILE A 261 -3.11 -13.83 -11.69
N GLU A 262 -1.99 -13.16 -11.96
CA GLU A 262 -0.80 -13.81 -12.54
C GLU A 262 0.46 -13.49 -11.71
N GLY A 263 1.39 -14.45 -11.66
CA GLY A 263 2.66 -14.34 -10.93
C GLY A 263 2.56 -14.75 -9.45
N LEU A 264 3.46 -14.22 -8.62
CA LEU A 264 3.60 -14.65 -7.21
C LEU A 264 2.40 -14.31 -6.32
N ALA A 265 1.50 -13.41 -6.75
CA ALA A 265 0.28 -13.08 -6.02
C ALA A 265 -0.66 -14.30 -5.84
N LEU A 266 -0.63 -15.27 -6.77
CA LEU A 266 -1.39 -16.53 -6.63
C LEU A 266 -0.92 -17.41 -5.47
N GLN A 267 0.30 -17.18 -4.99
CA GLN A 267 0.92 -17.95 -3.91
C GLN A 267 0.82 -17.21 -2.57
N ASP A 268 0.31 -15.97 -2.58
CA ASP A 268 0.10 -15.21 -1.35
C ASP A 268 -1.28 -15.55 -0.76
N PRO A 269 -1.33 -16.19 0.42
CA PRO A 269 -2.59 -16.57 1.06
C PRO A 269 -3.46 -15.38 1.50
N ASN A 270 -2.89 -14.17 1.60
CA ASN A 270 -3.63 -12.97 2.00
C ASN A 270 -3.98 -12.04 0.81
N PHE A 271 -3.48 -12.33 -0.40
CA PHE A 271 -3.84 -11.57 -1.60
C PHE A 271 -5.21 -12.01 -2.14
N ASN A 272 -6.19 -11.11 -2.10
CA ASN A 272 -7.59 -11.39 -2.42
C ASN A 272 -8.14 -12.62 -1.67
N GLY A 273 -7.56 -12.94 -0.52
CA GLY A 273 -7.80 -14.15 0.25
C GLY A 273 -7.87 -13.87 1.73
N GLY A 274 -8.63 -14.70 2.44
CA GLY A 274 -8.63 -14.78 3.91
C GLY A 274 -8.40 -16.21 4.38
N SER A 275 -8.44 -16.44 5.70
CA SER A 275 -8.19 -17.76 6.32
C SER A 275 -9.05 -18.91 5.78
N ILE A 276 -10.13 -18.63 5.04
CA ILE A 276 -11.13 -19.62 4.61
C ILE A 276 -11.78 -19.34 3.23
N SER A 277 -11.61 -18.17 2.60
CA SER A 277 -12.25 -17.86 1.30
C SER A 277 -11.52 -16.78 0.48
N GLU A 278 -11.57 -16.91 -0.85
CA GLU A 278 -11.16 -15.93 -1.86
C GLU A 278 -12.21 -14.81 -2.02
N GLY A 279 -11.82 -13.68 -2.62
CA GLY A 279 -12.73 -12.62 -3.03
C GLY A 279 -12.89 -11.51 -2.01
N THR A 280 -11.88 -11.31 -1.14
CA THR A 280 -11.90 -10.25 -0.14
C THR A 280 -11.72 -8.86 -0.75
N GLY A 281 -11.14 -8.74 -1.95
CA GLY A 281 -10.71 -7.45 -2.51
C GLY A 281 -9.59 -6.76 -1.72
N ILE A 282 -8.93 -7.51 -0.84
CA ILE A 282 -7.90 -7.02 0.11
C ILE A 282 -6.59 -7.76 -0.13
N ASP A 283 -5.47 -7.07 0.06
CA ASP A 283 -4.12 -7.63 0.17
C ASP A 283 -3.45 -7.13 1.45
N THR A 284 -2.64 -7.94 2.13
CA THR A 284 -1.96 -7.55 3.39
C THR A 284 -0.46 -7.79 3.34
N ILE A 285 0.30 -6.70 3.29
CA ILE A 285 1.76 -6.75 3.20
C ILE A 285 2.39 -6.62 4.57
N THR A 286 3.33 -7.51 4.85
CA THR A 286 4.06 -7.54 6.11
C THR A 286 5.44 -6.90 5.96
N TYR A 287 5.67 -5.74 6.56
CA TYR A 287 6.98 -5.12 6.66
C TYR A 287 7.67 -5.60 7.94
N ARG A 288 8.81 -6.27 7.81
CA ARG A 288 9.62 -6.77 8.92
C ARG A 288 10.93 -5.98 8.99
N ILE A 289 10.95 -5.01 9.88
CA ILE A 289 12.02 -4.02 10.01
C ILE A 289 12.90 -4.42 11.19
N ASN A 290 14.16 -4.76 10.87
CA ASN A 290 15.14 -5.25 11.84
C ASN A 290 16.08 -4.13 12.31
N ASN A 291 16.90 -4.43 13.32
CA ASN A 291 17.95 -3.58 13.84
C ASN A 291 17.49 -2.22 14.40
N LEU A 292 16.22 -2.10 14.80
CA LEU A 292 15.69 -0.91 15.45
C LEU A 292 16.27 -0.75 16.85
N MET A 293 17.11 0.26 17.05
CA MET A 293 17.74 0.56 18.34
C MET A 293 17.81 2.06 18.57
N GLY A 294 17.80 2.48 19.83
CA GLY A 294 18.05 3.86 20.22
C GLY A 294 16.81 4.74 20.38
N SER A 295 15.63 4.24 20.05
CA SER A 295 14.36 4.94 20.19
C SER A 295 13.29 4.03 20.82
N ASN A 296 12.41 4.62 21.65
CA ASN A 296 11.30 3.90 22.30
C ASN A 296 9.96 4.09 21.58
N ILE A 297 9.89 5.12 20.74
CA ILE A 297 8.70 5.52 20.00
C ILE A 297 9.13 5.84 18.57
N TYR A 298 8.54 5.13 17.63
CA TYR A 298 8.68 5.41 16.21
C TYR A 298 7.36 5.94 15.65
N THR A 299 7.44 6.65 14.53
CA THR A 299 6.26 7.03 13.76
C THR A 299 6.36 6.38 12.39
N ALA A 300 5.36 5.57 12.03
CA ALA A 300 5.25 4.96 10.71
C ALA A 300 4.29 5.79 9.86
N ASN A 301 4.80 6.42 8.80
CA ASN A 301 4.01 7.10 7.79
C ASN A 301 3.78 6.11 6.63
N VAL A 302 2.52 5.73 6.38
CA VAL A 302 2.17 4.81 5.28
C VAL A 302 1.35 5.58 4.26
N LYS A 303 1.67 5.42 2.98
CA LYS A 303 0.99 6.05 1.85
C LYS A 303 0.72 5.02 0.77
N MET A 304 -0.46 5.09 0.16
CA MET A 304 -0.74 4.44 -1.11
C MET A 304 -0.60 5.46 -2.24
N LEU A 305 0.28 5.18 -3.20
CA LEU A 305 0.65 6.11 -4.26
C LEU A 305 0.28 5.53 -5.63
N TYR A 306 -0.25 6.37 -6.51
CA TYR A 306 -0.71 5.99 -7.84
C TYR A 306 0.04 6.72 -8.94
N GLN A 307 0.38 6.01 -10.01
CA GLN A 307 0.98 6.58 -11.21
C GLN A 307 0.29 6.07 -12.48
N THR A 308 -0.08 7.00 -13.37
CA THR A 308 -0.79 6.70 -14.62
C THR A 308 0.09 5.93 -15.61
N THR A 309 1.35 6.31 -15.74
CA THR A 309 2.29 5.70 -16.70
C THR A 309 3.68 5.59 -16.07
N THR A 310 4.32 4.44 -16.22
CA THR A 310 5.66 4.21 -15.66
C THR A 310 6.73 4.80 -16.58
N PRO A 311 7.89 5.21 -16.03
CA PRO A 311 9.03 5.63 -16.85
C PRO A 311 9.47 4.58 -17.85
N ARG A 312 9.32 3.28 -17.53
CA ARG A 312 9.66 2.17 -18.44
C ARG A 312 8.72 2.10 -19.65
N PHE A 313 7.42 2.33 -19.46
CA PHE A 313 6.46 2.45 -20.58
C PHE A 313 6.79 3.64 -21.49
N ILE A 314 7.18 4.76 -20.89
CA ILE A 314 7.54 5.98 -21.61
C ILE A 314 8.85 5.79 -22.38
N ALA A 315 9.84 5.13 -21.76
CA ALA A 315 11.10 4.81 -22.41
C ALA A 315 10.91 3.88 -23.62
N ASP A 316 9.96 2.94 -23.58
CA ASP A 316 9.59 2.13 -24.75
C ASP A 316 9.05 2.97 -25.90
N LEU A 317 8.15 3.91 -25.60
CA LEU A 317 7.61 4.85 -26.58
C LEU A 317 8.71 5.73 -27.21
N PHE A 318 9.67 6.21 -26.43
CA PHE A 318 10.75 7.09 -26.92
C PHE A 318 11.79 6.40 -27.79
N GLN A 319 11.73 5.08 -27.95
CA GLN A 319 12.56 4.38 -28.95
C GLN A 319 12.14 4.71 -30.38
N TYR A 320 10.92 5.22 -30.59
CA TYR A 320 10.37 5.52 -31.91
C TYR A 320 10.55 6.99 -32.28
N ASN A 321 11.28 7.28 -33.35
CA ASN A 321 11.46 8.63 -33.84
C ASN A 321 10.34 9.03 -34.82
N THR A 322 9.17 9.42 -34.29
CA THR A 322 8.08 10.04 -35.06
C THR A 322 7.80 11.47 -34.58
N PRO A 323 7.19 12.33 -35.40
CA PRO A 323 6.82 13.68 -34.97
C PRO A 323 5.98 13.70 -33.69
N GLU A 324 5.02 12.77 -33.56
CA GLU A 324 4.12 12.67 -32.41
C GLU A 324 4.87 12.28 -31.14
N VAL A 325 5.80 11.33 -31.24
CA VAL A 325 6.63 10.89 -30.09
C VAL A 325 7.54 12.01 -29.64
N ASN A 326 8.25 12.68 -30.55
CA ASN A 326 9.16 13.77 -30.21
C ASN A 326 8.43 14.97 -29.55
N ILE A 327 7.20 15.26 -30.01
CA ILE A 327 6.34 16.28 -29.38
C ILE A 327 5.95 15.84 -27.96
N PHE A 328 5.50 14.60 -27.79
CA PHE A 328 5.10 14.09 -26.48
C PHE A 328 6.28 14.00 -25.51
N GLU A 329 7.48 13.67 -25.98
CA GLU A 329 8.71 13.68 -25.18
C GLU A 329 8.96 15.06 -24.55
N THR A 330 8.83 16.13 -25.34
CA THR A 330 8.96 17.51 -24.84
C THR A 330 7.95 17.82 -23.72
N TYR A 331 6.70 17.35 -23.88
CA TYR A 331 5.67 17.52 -22.86
C TYR A 331 5.98 16.69 -21.60
N TYR A 332 6.46 15.47 -21.76
CA TYR A 332 6.78 14.57 -20.65
C TYR A 332 7.97 15.07 -19.84
N GLU A 333 9.02 15.57 -20.48
CA GLU A 333 10.22 16.11 -19.80
C GLU A 333 9.85 17.23 -18.82
N THR A 334 8.93 18.11 -19.23
CA THR A 334 8.49 19.27 -18.43
C THR A 334 7.30 18.97 -17.50
N ALA A 335 6.65 17.83 -17.64
CA ALA A 335 5.51 17.45 -16.81
C ALA A 335 5.90 17.16 -15.35
N ASP A 336 4.96 17.46 -14.44
CA ASP A 336 4.97 17.01 -13.05
C ASP A 336 4.75 15.49 -13.00
N LYS A 337 5.79 14.75 -12.60
CA LYS A 337 5.82 13.29 -12.52
C LYS A 337 5.47 12.75 -11.14
N SER A 338 5.09 13.62 -10.21
CA SER A 338 4.71 13.23 -8.85
C SER A 338 3.53 12.25 -8.90
N PRO A 339 3.57 11.16 -8.12
CA PRO A 339 2.41 10.28 -8.00
C PRO A 339 1.25 10.97 -7.31
N VAL A 340 0.05 10.45 -7.54
CA VAL A 340 -1.14 10.87 -6.81
C VAL A 340 -1.20 10.09 -5.50
N LEU A 341 -1.30 10.80 -4.38
CA LEU A 341 -1.64 10.20 -3.10
C LEU A 341 -3.09 9.70 -3.14
N ILE A 342 -3.28 8.40 -2.91
CA ILE A 342 -4.59 7.73 -2.82
C ILE A 342 -5.09 7.81 -1.37
N ASP A 343 -4.34 7.24 -0.44
CA ASP A 343 -4.67 7.24 0.98
C ASP A 343 -3.37 7.28 1.80
N SER A 344 -3.47 7.74 3.04
CA SER A 344 -2.35 7.78 3.97
C SER A 344 -2.81 7.62 5.41
N LEU A 345 -1.98 6.95 6.21
CA LEU A 345 -2.15 6.86 7.65
C LEU A 345 -0.82 7.07 8.37
N GLN A 346 -0.92 7.35 9.66
CA GLN A 346 0.22 7.44 10.54
C GLN A 346 -0.03 6.57 11.77
N LEU A 347 0.95 5.73 12.13
CA LEU A 347 0.92 4.96 13.36
C LEU A 347 2.02 5.42 14.31
N VAL A 348 1.68 5.59 15.58
CA VAL A 348 2.68 5.70 16.65
C VAL A 348 3.01 4.29 17.14
N VAL A 349 4.26 3.90 16.95
CA VAL A 349 4.79 2.58 17.28
C VAL A 349 5.58 2.70 18.58
N SER A 350 5.00 2.26 19.69
CA SER A 350 5.69 2.19 20.98
C SER A 350 6.25 0.79 21.20
N VAL A 351 7.43 0.68 21.80
CA VAL A 351 8.03 -0.63 22.15
C VAL A 351 7.25 -1.25 23.33
N THR A 352 6.39 -2.23 23.03
CA THR A 352 5.38 -2.74 23.99
C THR A 352 5.83 -3.90 24.89
N GLY A 353 7.01 -4.49 24.68
CA GLY A 353 7.49 -5.69 25.40
C GLY A 353 7.57 -5.58 26.93
N ILE A 354 7.51 -4.37 27.50
CA ILE A 354 7.44 -4.11 28.95
C ILE A 354 6.18 -3.28 29.31
N GLU A 355 5.56 -2.58 28.36
CA GLU A 355 4.46 -1.64 28.63
C GLU A 355 3.11 -2.32 28.84
N ASN A 356 2.84 -3.42 28.13
CA ASN A 356 1.60 -4.18 28.34
C ASN A 356 1.52 -4.80 29.74
N GLU A 357 2.65 -5.01 30.41
CA GLU A 357 2.68 -5.53 31.79
C GLU A 357 2.48 -4.45 32.87
N PHE A 358 2.56 -3.17 32.51
CA PHE A 358 2.33 -2.02 33.39
C PHE A 358 0.87 -1.53 33.41
N ASN A 359 -0.01 -2.07 32.56
CA ASN A 359 -1.43 -1.72 32.51
C ASN A 359 -2.20 -2.40 33.66
N GLY A 360 -2.41 -1.66 34.75
CA GLY A 360 -3.17 -2.11 35.92
C GLY A 360 -3.02 -1.16 37.11
N ALA A 361 -3.80 -1.38 38.18
CA ALA A 361 -3.61 -0.66 39.43
C ALA A 361 -2.27 -1.06 40.09
N ILE A 362 -1.53 -0.08 40.63
CA ILE A 362 -0.23 -0.28 41.28
C ILE A 362 -0.46 -0.73 42.73
N ASP A 363 -1.00 -1.94 42.88
CA ASP A 363 -1.41 -2.46 44.19
C ASP A 363 -0.30 -3.29 44.87
N ASP A 364 0.59 -3.89 44.06
CA ASP A 364 1.63 -4.80 44.52
C ASP A 364 3.02 -4.47 43.96
N TYR A 365 4.05 -4.95 44.65
CA TYR A 365 5.41 -4.95 44.11
C TYR A 365 5.54 -6.05 43.05
N LYS A 366 6.15 -5.75 41.91
CA LYS A 366 6.33 -6.71 40.81
C LYS A 366 7.66 -6.49 40.10
N LEU A 367 8.38 -7.57 39.86
CA LEU A 367 9.53 -7.62 38.97
C LEU A 367 9.12 -8.32 37.68
N PHE A 368 9.22 -7.61 36.55
CA PHE A 368 8.83 -8.10 35.24
C PHE A 368 9.95 -8.90 34.60
N ASP A 369 9.62 -9.69 33.57
CA ASP A 369 10.66 -10.41 32.85
C ASP A 369 11.58 -9.43 32.11
N ALA A 370 12.89 -9.72 32.13
CA ALA A 370 13.85 -8.99 31.33
C ALA A 370 13.50 -9.21 29.84
N TYR A 371 13.49 -8.14 29.06
CA TYR A 371 13.23 -8.23 27.63
C TYR A 371 14.25 -7.39 26.85
N PRO A 372 14.92 -7.99 25.84
CA PRO A 372 14.86 -9.41 25.46
C PRO A 372 15.47 -10.34 26.54
N ASN A 373 15.07 -11.62 26.54
CA ASN A 373 15.69 -12.69 27.33
C ASN A 373 15.43 -14.05 26.65
N PRO A 374 16.44 -14.70 26.04
CA PRO A 374 17.86 -14.34 26.05
C PRO A 374 18.18 -12.99 25.38
N PHE A 375 19.27 -12.34 25.76
CA PHE A 375 19.69 -11.03 25.24
C PHE A 375 21.11 -11.05 24.69
N ASN A 376 21.39 -10.20 23.70
CA ASN A 376 22.75 -9.91 23.23
C ASN A 376 23.11 -8.46 23.59
N SER A 377 24.24 -8.27 24.27
CA SER A 377 24.82 -6.98 24.67
C SER A 377 24.02 -6.15 25.67
N SER A 378 22.68 -6.06 25.58
CA SER A 378 21.84 -5.37 26.59
C SER A 378 20.42 -5.92 26.72
N THR A 379 19.78 -5.72 27.88
CA THR A 379 18.37 -6.05 28.15
C THR A 379 17.73 -4.97 29.03
N ILE A 380 16.40 -4.87 29.04
CA ILE A 380 15.64 -3.97 29.92
C ILE A 380 14.86 -4.78 30.95
N ILE A 381 14.94 -4.36 32.20
CA ILE A 381 14.24 -4.98 33.33
C ILE A 381 13.19 -3.98 33.84
N GLY A 382 11.91 -4.36 33.76
CA GLY A 382 10.81 -3.60 34.33
C GLY A 382 10.56 -3.95 35.80
N TYR A 383 10.12 -2.98 36.61
CA TYR A 383 9.59 -3.23 37.95
C TYR A 383 8.52 -2.23 38.37
N GLN A 384 7.63 -2.66 39.27
CA GLN A 384 6.54 -1.89 39.87
C GLN A 384 6.72 -1.82 41.38
N ILE A 385 6.49 -0.64 41.96
CA ILE A 385 6.43 -0.45 43.42
C ILE A 385 5.17 0.34 43.81
N PRO A 386 4.33 -0.15 44.75
CA PRO A 386 3.10 0.53 45.16
C PRO A 386 3.34 1.61 46.23
N LYS A 387 4.53 1.62 46.85
CA LYS A 387 4.90 2.56 47.92
C LYS A 387 6.33 3.03 47.72
N ALA A 388 6.59 4.27 48.13
CA ALA A 388 7.92 4.83 48.09
C ALA A 388 8.91 4.00 48.94
N GLY A 389 10.15 3.91 48.50
CA GLY A 389 11.19 3.14 49.18
C GLY A 389 12.53 3.21 48.46
N LEU A 390 13.59 2.78 49.17
CA LEU A 390 14.89 2.57 48.56
C LEU A 390 14.83 1.31 47.70
N VAL A 391 14.96 1.48 46.39
CA VAL A 391 14.98 0.41 45.41
C VAL A 391 16.42 0.03 45.10
N ALA A 392 16.74 -1.25 45.22
CA ALA A 392 17.98 -1.83 44.71
C ALA A 392 17.66 -2.91 43.66
N LEU A 393 18.16 -2.74 42.44
CA LEU A 393 18.07 -3.74 41.38
C LEU A 393 19.49 -4.22 41.04
N LYS A 394 19.74 -5.50 41.29
CA LYS A 394 21.08 -6.09 41.30
C LYS A 394 21.17 -7.28 40.38
N ILE A 395 22.30 -7.44 39.72
CA ILE A 395 22.62 -8.55 38.82
C ILE A 395 23.60 -9.50 39.50
N TYR A 396 23.38 -10.80 39.33
CA TYR A 396 24.17 -11.88 39.91
C TYR A 396 24.54 -12.91 38.84
N ASP A 397 25.69 -13.56 39.01
CA ASP A 397 26.07 -14.73 38.21
C ASP A 397 25.47 -16.04 38.75
N VAL A 398 25.78 -17.17 38.11
CA VAL A 398 25.27 -18.50 38.50
C VAL A 398 25.72 -18.98 39.88
N VAL A 399 26.79 -18.42 40.44
CA VAL A 399 27.27 -18.76 41.79
C VAL A 399 26.74 -17.79 42.86
N GLY A 400 25.91 -16.82 42.46
CA GLY A 400 25.31 -15.84 43.36
C GLY A 400 26.24 -14.67 43.71
N LYS A 401 27.34 -14.48 42.96
CA LYS A 401 28.19 -13.30 43.12
C LYS A 401 27.51 -12.11 42.45
N GLU A 402 27.46 -10.98 43.15
CA GLU A 402 26.96 -9.72 42.60
C GLU A 402 27.91 -9.26 41.47
N VAL A 403 27.34 -9.05 40.30
CA VAL A 403 28.02 -8.59 39.09
C VAL A 403 27.94 -7.07 39.02
N GLU A 404 26.73 -6.52 39.16
CA GLU A 404 26.47 -5.10 39.03
C GLU A 404 25.21 -4.70 39.80
N THR A 405 25.15 -3.46 40.29
CA THR A 405 23.92 -2.84 40.78
C THR A 405 23.47 -1.77 39.79
N ILE A 406 22.35 -2.01 39.10
CA ILE A 406 21.84 -1.12 38.03
C ILE A 406 20.84 -0.06 38.53
N VAL A 407 20.29 -0.23 39.73
CA VAL A 407 19.47 0.78 40.43
C VAL A 407 19.80 0.74 41.92
N ASN A 408 20.01 1.90 42.55
CA ASN A 408 20.17 2.04 44.01
C ASN A 408 19.76 3.43 44.49
N GLU A 409 18.46 3.70 44.50
CA GLU A 409 17.92 5.04 44.79
C GLU A 409 16.51 4.99 45.38
N VAL A 410 16.07 6.10 45.99
CA VAL A 410 14.71 6.22 46.51
C VAL A 410 13.76 6.52 45.35
N LYS A 411 12.75 5.66 45.15
CA LYS A 411 11.70 5.84 44.14
C LYS A 411 10.34 6.05 44.81
N GLN A 412 9.46 6.81 44.16
CA GLN A 412 8.05 6.97 44.57
C GLN A 412 7.21 5.80 44.05
N SER A 413 5.94 5.69 44.47
CA SER A 413 5.02 4.70 43.86
C SER A 413 4.98 4.89 42.33
N GLY A 414 5.11 3.80 41.56
CA GLY A 414 5.23 3.87 40.12
C GLY A 414 5.78 2.61 39.44
N ASN A 415 5.77 2.66 38.12
CA ASN A 415 6.41 1.71 37.22
C ASN A 415 7.73 2.27 36.70
N TYR A 416 8.74 1.42 36.60
CA TYR A 416 10.10 1.81 36.27
C TYR A 416 10.77 0.78 35.35
N LYS A 417 11.69 1.25 34.53
CA LYS A 417 12.52 0.43 33.64
C LYS A 417 14.00 0.72 33.94
N ALA A 418 14.83 -0.31 33.93
CA ALA A 418 16.28 -0.19 34.05
C ALA A 418 16.97 -0.97 32.95
N LYS A 419 17.95 -0.35 32.27
CA LYS A 419 18.77 -1.01 31.25
C LYS A 419 19.96 -1.70 31.91
N PHE A 420 20.27 -2.91 31.46
CA PHE A 420 21.47 -3.65 31.80
C PHE A 420 22.30 -3.90 30.54
N THR A 421 23.61 -3.63 30.59
CA THR A 421 24.57 -3.85 29.51
C THR A 421 25.64 -4.86 29.93
N SER A 422 26.11 -5.67 29.00
CA SER A 422 26.94 -6.87 29.27
C SER A 422 28.32 -6.83 28.60
N GLU A 423 28.87 -5.64 28.36
CA GLU A 423 30.08 -5.40 27.56
C GLU A 423 31.23 -6.36 27.93
N ASP A 424 31.46 -6.58 29.23
CA ASP A 424 32.56 -7.41 29.76
C ASP A 424 32.13 -8.78 30.33
N LEU A 425 30.91 -9.22 30.06
CA LEU A 425 30.37 -10.47 30.62
C LEU A 425 30.40 -11.63 29.60
N PRO A 426 30.75 -12.86 30.03
CA PRO A 426 30.67 -14.04 29.18
C PRO A 426 29.22 -14.49 28.99
N SER A 427 28.93 -15.14 27.85
CA SER A 427 27.65 -15.81 27.60
C SER A 427 27.31 -16.77 28.73
N GLY A 428 26.06 -16.76 29.19
CA GLY A 428 25.67 -17.55 30.35
C GLY A 428 24.36 -17.13 30.99
N ILE A 429 24.03 -17.78 32.10
CA ILE A 429 22.83 -17.47 32.90
C ILE A 429 23.21 -16.44 33.96
N TYR A 430 22.38 -15.41 34.07
CA TYR A 430 22.46 -14.39 35.11
C TYR A 430 21.12 -14.28 35.83
N PHE A 431 21.13 -13.69 37.01
CA PHE A 431 19.93 -13.43 37.80
C PHE A 431 19.84 -11.95 38.11
N TYR A 432 18.64 -11.40 38.07
CA TYR A 432 18.38 -10.04 38.51
C TYR A 432 17.40 -10.07 39.67
N LYS A 433 17.66 -9.21 40.66
CA LYS A 433 16.96 -9.21 41.93
C LYS A 433 16.53 -7.80 42.30
N LEU A 434 15.24 -7.63 42.52
CA LEU A 434 14.65 -6.40 43.04
C LEU A 434 14.54 -6.51 44.56
N LEU A 435 15.07 -5.51 45.26
CA LEU A 435 14.91 -5.32 46.69
C LEU A 435 14.30 -3.93 46.93
N VAL A 436 13.17 -3.88 47.65
CA VAL A 436 12.54 -2.63 48.04
C VAL A 436 11.70 -2.86 49.28
N ASN A 437 11.93 -2.05 50.33
CA ASN A 437 11.30 -2.25 51.64
C ASN A 437 11.51 -3.71 52.13
N ASN A 438 10.43 -4.46 52.37
CA ASN A 438 10.48 -5.88 52.76
C ASN A 438 10.23 -6.84 51.57
N PHE A 439 10.11 -6.31 50.34
CA PHE A 439 9.89 -7.11 49.14
C PHE A 439 11.21 -7.55 48.52
N THR A 440 11.24 -8.80 48.06
CA THR A 440 12.36 -9.33 47.28
C THR A 440 11.84 -10.29 46.23
N GLN A 441 12.20 -10.05 44.97
CA GLN A 441 11.91 -10.95 43.86
C GLN A 441 13.15 -11.12 43.00
N THR A 442 13.41 -12.35 42.57
CA THR A 442 14.53 -12.71 41.70
C THR A 442 14.00 -13.38 40.46
N LYS A 443 14.54 -13.04 39.29
CA LYS A 443 14.25 -13.69 38.02
C LYS A 443 15.56 -13.98 37.27
N LYS A 444 15.49 -14.87 36.27
CA LYS A 444 16.64 -15.31 35.48
C LYS A 444 16.67 -14.60 34.13
N MET A 445 17.87 -14.37 33.62
CA MET A 445 18.12 -13.94 32.25
C MET A 445 19.29 -14.70 31.63
N ILE A 446 19.32 -14.78 30.30
CA ILE A 446 20.32 -15.53 29.54
C ILE A 446 21.05 -14.55 28.61
N LEU A 447 22.37 -14.43 28.74
CA LEU A 447 23.22 -13.64 27.85
C LEU A 447 23.73 -14.52 26.71
N LEU A 448 23.48 -14.12 25.47
CA LEU A 448 24.02 -14.69 24.25
C LEU A 448 25.06 -13.71 23.68
N LYS A 449 26.28 -14.21 23.45
CA LYS A 449 27.39 -13.49 22.81
C LYS A 449 27.95 -14.36 21.70
#